data_AF-A0A7X9JWY8-F1
#
_entry.id   AF-A0A7X9JWY8-F1
#
_cell.length_a   1.000
_cell.length_b   1.000
_cell.length_c   1.000
_cell.angle_alpha   90.00
_cell.angle_beta   90.00
_cell.angle_gamma   90.00
#
_symmetry.space_group_name_H-M   'P 1'
#
loop_
_entity.id
_entity.type
_entity.pdbx_description
1 polymer ?
#
loop_
_entity_poly.entity_id
_entity_poly.type
_entity_poly.pdbx_seq_one_letter_code
_entity_poly.pdbx_strand_id
1 'polypeptide(L)'
;MEISNVLIKTIVASLDVLTRVSGMDIRVHGKENVPDQPVLYVVNHFTRLETVLMPYIIKKTIQKYPLSLADKSFFNSRMGHVMAKLGAISTADLNRDALLIRALLKD
;
A
#
# COMPACT_ATOMS: atom_id res chain seq x y z
N MET A 1 9.09 -2.97 -11.40
CA MET A 1 8.21 -3.84 -10.59
C MET A 1 6.99 -4.18 -11.42
N GLU A 2 6.65 -5.46 -11.51
CA GLU A 2 5.39 -5.89 -12.10
C GLU A 2 4.31 -5.94 -11.02
N ILE A 3 3.62 -4.81 -10.86
CA ILE A 3 2.49 -4.69 -9.93
C ILE A 3 1.31 -5.45 -10.53
N SER A 4 0.65 -6.30 -9.73
CA SER A 4 -0.46 -7.11 -10.21
C SER A 4 -1.81 -6.45 -9.90
N ASN A 5 -2.40 -5.81 -10.92
CA ASN A 5 -3.72 -5.18 -10.80
C ASN A 5 -4.82 -6.15 -10.39
N VAL A 6 -4.77 -7.41 -10.87
CA VAL A 6 -5.74 -8.44 -10.49
C VAL A 6 -5.62 -8.76 -9.00
N LEU A 7 -4.40 -9.01 -8.50
CA LEU A 7 -4.17 -9.32 -7.09
C LEU A 7 -4.62 -8.17 -6.18
N ILE A 8 -4.31 -6.93 -6.55
CA ILE A 8 -4.73 -5.74 -5.80
C ILE A 8 -6.25 -5.66 -5.70
N LYS A 9 -6.95 -5.78 -6.83
CA LYS A 9 -8.42 -5.74 -6.84
C LYS A 9 -9.02 -6.85 -5.97
N THR A 10 -8.47 -8.06 -6.04
CA THR A 10 -8.91 -9.17 -5.19
C THR A 10 -8.71 -8.86 -3.71
N ILE A 11 -7.54 -8.38 -3.30
CA ILE A 11 -7.27 -8.05 -1.88
C ILE A 11 -8.16 -6.91 -1.40
N VAL A 12 -8.34 -5.86 -2.20
CA VAL A 12 -9.25 -4.74 -1.86
C VAL A 12 -10.67 -5.26 -1.64
N ALA A 13 -11.18 -6.12 -2.54
CA ALA A 13 -12.51 -6.72 -2.38
C ALA A 13 -12.60 -7.63 -1.14
N SER A 14 -11.57 -8.42 -0.84
CA SER A 14 -11.52 -9.23 0.39
C SER A 14 -11.52 -8.36 1.65
N LEU A 15 -10.77 -7.25 1.65
CA LEU A 15 -10.76 -6.30 2.76
C LEU A 15 -12.10 -5.57 2.88
N ASP A 16 -12.78 -5.23 1.79
CA ASP A 16 -14.13 -4.68 1.82
C ASP A 16 -15.12 -5.63 2.52
N VAL A 17 -15.06 -6.93 2.21
CA VAL A 17 -15.89 -7.94 2.89
C VAL A 17 -15.51 -8.06 4.36
N LEU A 18 -14.20 -8.16 4.67
CA LEU A 18 -13.72 -8.31 6.04
C LEU A 18 -14.09 -7.12 6.92
N THR A 19 -13.88 -5.89 6.44
CA THR A 19 -14.21 -4.65 7.16
C THR A 19 -15.71 -4.58 7.45
N ARG A 20 -16.55 -4.95 6.48
CA ARG A 20 -18.02 -4.97 6.65
C ARG A 20 -18.47 -6.04 7.64
N VAL A 21 -17.99 -7.28 7.50
CA VAL A 21 -18.43 -8.41 8.34
C VAL A 21 -17.94 -8.27 9.77
N SER A 22 -16.76 -7.69 9.98
CA SER A 22 -16.23 -7.41 11.33
C SER A 22 -16.91 -6.23 12.03
N GLY A 23 -17.79 -5.48 11.34
CA GLY A 23 -18.41 -4.29 11.89
C GLY A 23 -17.43 -3.13 12.10
N MET A 24 -16.31 -3.11 11.38
CA MET A 24 -15.30 -2.07 11.53
C MET A 24 -15.80 -0.75 10.91
N ASP A 25 -15.92 0.29 11.74
CA ASP A 25 -16.29 1.65 11.32
C ASP A 25 -15.04 2.47 10.98
N ILE A 26 -14.73 2.60 9.68
CA ILE A 26 -13.62 3.42 9.20
C ILE A 26 -14.14 4.77 8.75
N ARG A 27 -13.66 5.85 9.38
CA ARG A 27 -13.95 7.23 9.01
C ARG A 27 -12.69 7.91 8.49
N VAL A 28 -12.79 8.55 7.33
CA VAL A 28 -11.69 9.25 6.68
C VAL A 28 -12.01 10.73 6.64
N HIS A 29 -11.09 11.54 7.18
CA HIS A 29 -11.21 12.99 7.25
C HIS A 29 -10.04 13.64 6.49
N GLY A 30 -10.25 14.86 5.95
CA GLY A 30 -9.17 15.61 5.30
C GLY A 30 -8.73 15.07 3.94
N LYS A 31 -9.59 14.30 3.24
CA LYS A 31 -9.26 13.74 1.93
C LYS A 31 -8.97 14.83 0.88
N GLU A 32 -9.61 15.98 1.04
CA GLU A 32 -9.47 17.18 0.25
C GLU A 32 -8.08 17.82 0.35
N ASN A 33 -7.31 17.48 1.40
CA ASN A 33 -5.92 17.92 1.55
C ASN A 33 -4.94 17.08 0.74
N VAL A 34 -5.37 15.93 0.20
CA VAL A 34 -4.53 15.07 -0.64
C VAL A 34 -4.62 15.59 -2.07
N PRO A 35 -3.53 16.12 -2.64
CA PRO A 35 -3.62 16.79 -3.92
C PRO A 35 -3.47 15.76 -5.06
N ASP A 36 -3.89 16.13 -6.27
CA ASP A 36 -3.82 15.24 -7.44
C ASP A 36 -2.43 15.25 -8.10
N GLN A 37 -1.40 14.96 -7.30
CA GLN A 37 -0.02 14.74 -7.73
C GLN A 37 0.54 13.51 -6.99
N PRO A 38 1.76 13.04 -7.31
CA PRO A 38 2.41 12.00 -6.53
C PRO A 38 2.65 12.45 -5.08
N VAL A 39 2.25 11.62 -4.11
CA VAL A 39 2.30 11.93 -2.67
C VAL A 39 3.15 10.90 -1.93
N LEU A 40 4.08 11.37 -1.11
CA LEU A 40 4.75 10.55 -0.10
C LEU A 40 3.91 10.56 1.18
N TYR A 41 3.20 9.47 1.44
CA TYR A 41 2.45 9.31 2.68
C TYR A 41 3.38 8.95 3.84
N VAL A 42 3.36 9.76 4.88
CA VAL A 42 4.02 9.46 6.16
C VAL A 42 2.93 9.14 7.17
N VAL A 43 2.83 7.87 7.54
CA VAL A 43 1.74 7.37 8.38
C VAL A 43 2.30 6.90 9.71
N ASN A 44 1.69 7.35 10.80
CA ASN A 44 2.00 6.82 12.11
C ASN A 44 1.63 5.32 12.18
N HIS A 45 2.43 4.52 12.88
CA HIS A 45 2.25 3.08 12.95
C HIS A 45 2.07 2.67 14.41
N PHE A 46 0.81 2.57 14.86
CA PHE A 46 0.49 2.21 16.24
C PHE A 46 0.22 0.70 16.37
N THR A 47 -0.35 0.08 15.33
CA THR A 47 -0.54 -1.37 15.26
C THR A 47 -0.05 -1.94 13.92
N ARG A 48 0.01 -3.28 13.81
CA ARG A 48 0.37 -3.95 12.55
C ARG A 48 -0.73 -3.84 11.48
N LEU A 49 -1.96 -3.48 11.85
CA LEU A 49 -3.07 -3.38 10.89
C LEU A 49 -2.84 -2.25 9.88
N GLU A 50 -2.17 -1.17 10.27
CA GLU A 50 -1.87 -0.02 9.43
C GLU A 50 -1.11 -0.43 8.16
N THR A 51 -0.23 -1.43 8.26
CA THR A 51 0.51 -1.96 7.11
C THR A 51 -0.42 -2.49 6.00
N VAL A 52 -1.60 -2.98 6.35
CA VAL A 52 -2.58 -3.54 5.41
C VAL A 52 -3.71 -2.54 5.12
N LEU A 53 -4.21 -1.86 6.16
CA LEU A 53 -5.35 -0.96 6.05
C LEU A 53 -4.98 0.33 5.32
N MET A 54 -3.76 0.85 5.46
CA MET A 54 -3.42 2.13 4.82
C MET A 54 -3.43 2.06 3.28
N PRO A 55 -2.78 1.08 2.62
CA PRO A 55 -2.91 0.92 1.18
C PRO A 55 -4.35 0.71 0.72
N TYR A 56 -5.15 -0.02 1.50
CA TYR A 56 -6.57 -0.25 1.24
C TYR A 56 -7.40 1.05 1.33
N ILE A 57 -7.25 1.82 2.40
CA ILE A 57 -7.97 3.08 2.61
C ILE A 57 -7.59 4.10 1.53
N ILE A 58 -6.29 4.23 1.21
CA ILE A 58 -5.81 5.11 0.15
C ILE A 58 -6.43 4.69 -1.19
N LYS A 59 -6.39 3.39 -1.52
CA LYS A 59 -6.97 2.90 -2.78
C LYS A 59 -8.47 3.13 -2.86
N LYS A 60 -9.20 2.93 -1.76
CA LYS A 60 -10.66 3.07 -1.71
C LYS A 60 -11.12 4.53 -1.76
N THR A 61 -10.40 5.44 -1.10
CA THR A 61 -10.86 6.83 -0.92
C THR A 61 -10.17 7.85 -1.82
N ILE A 62 -8.88 7.66 -2.11
CA ILE A 62 -8.07 8.56 -2.96
C ILE A 62 -7.91 8.00 -4.38
N GLN A 63 -8.26 6.72 -4.61
CA GLN A 63 -8.17 6.01 -5.90
C GLN A 63 -6.74 5.80 -6.44
N LYS A 64 -5.71 6.31 -5.74
CA LYS A 64 -4.29 6.03 -6.00
C LYS A 64 -3.83 4.71 -5.35
N TYR A 65 -2.73 4.15 -5.83
CA TYR A 65 -2.15 2.93 -5.28
C TYR A 65 -0.74 3.20 -4.72
N PRO A 66 -0.54 3.14 -3.39
CA PRO A 66 0.76 3.46 -2.81
C PRO A 66 1.74 2.30 -2.93
N LEU A 67 3.01 2.63 -3.17
CA LEU A 67 4.12 1.73 -2.87
C LEU A 67 4.45 1.80 -1.38
N SER A 68 4.99 0.73 -0.81
CA SER A 68 5.30 0.68 0.62
C SER A 68 6.67 0.07 0.88
N LEU A 69 7.37 0.58 1.88
CA LEU A 69 8.58 -0.07 2.38
C LEU A 69 8.21 -1.21 3.33
N ALA A 70 8.88 -2.35 3.18
CA ALA A 70 8.71 -3.50 4.05
C ALA A 70 10.07 -4.08 4.45
N ASP A 71 10.14 -4.60 5.68
CA ASP A 71 11.36 -5.20 6.20
C ASP A 71 11.84 -6.37 5.32
N LYS A 72 13.16 -6.51 5.17
CA LYS A 72 13.79 -7.56 4.34
C LYS A 72 13.32 -8.97 4.68
N SER A 73 12.93 -9.24 5.94
CA SER A 73 12.46 -10.55 6.38
C SER A 73 11.22 -11.03 5.62
N PHE A 74 10.40 -10.13 5.09
CA PHE A 74 9.23 -10.48 4.27
C PHE A 74 9.59 -11.01 2.87
N PHE A 75 10.83 -10.87 2.44
CA PHE A 75 11.27 -11.17 1.06
C PHE A 75 11.99 -12.50 0.89
N ASN A 76 12.09 -13.32 1.94
CA ASN A 76 12.90 -14.54 1.93
C ASN A 76 12.23 -15.76 1.25
N SER A 77 11.08 -15.61 0.59
CA SER A 77 10.33 -16.76 0.03
C SER A 77 9.19 -16.36 -0.94
N ARG A 78 8.19 -17.23 -1.09
CA ARG A 78 6.92 -16.96 -1.82
C ARG A 78 6.21 -15.71 -1.30
N MET A 79 6.32 -15.43 0.00
CA MET A 79 5.77 -14.19 0.58
C MET A 79 6.37 -12.96 -0.10
N GLY A 80 7.67 -12.95 -0.37
CA GLY A 80 8.35 -11.86 -1.07
C GLY A 80 7.80 -11.58 -2.46
N HIS A 81 7.41 -12.64 -3.19
CA HIS A 81 6.81 -12.50 -4.51
C HIS A 81 5.42 -11.85 -4.44
N VAL A 82 4.62 -12.20 -3.43
CA VAL A 82 3.31 -11.57 -3.18
C VAL A 82 3.50 -10.11 -2.78
N MET A 83 4.42 -9.83 -1.85
CA MET A 83 4.76 -8.48 -1.39
C MET A 83 5.20 -7.59 -2.56
N ALA A 84 6.09 -8.07 -3.42
CA ALA A 84 6.55 -7.32 -4.60
C ALA A 84 5.41 -7.02 -5.59
N LYS A 85 4.50 -7.98 -5.82
CA LYS A 85 3.31 -7.78 -6.67
C LYS A 85 2.31 -6.79 -6.08
N LEU A 86 2.35 -6.59 -4.76
CA LEU A 86 1.57 -5.61 -4.00
C LEU A 86 2.32 -4.29 -3.78
N GLY A 87 3.34 -3.99 -4.58
CA GLY A 87 3.99 -2.69 -4.49
C GLY A 87 4.91 -2.53 -3.27
N ALA A 88 5.16 -3.61 -2.50
CA ALA A 88 6.11 -3.55 -1.40
C ALA A 88 7.55 -3.64 -1.89
N ILE A 89 8.40 -2.77 -1.36
CA ILE A 89 9.84 -2.68 -1.67
C ILE A 89 10.61 -3.02 -0.39
N SER A 90 11.59 -3.90 -0.52
CA SER A 90 12.44 -4.30 0.61
C SER A 90 13.29 -3.14 1.10
N THR A 91 13.41 -2.97 2.41
CA THR A 91 14.35 -2.01 3.02
C THR A 91 15.80 -2.28 2.63
N ALA A 92 16.13 -3.52 2.24
CA ALA A 92 17.46 -3.95 1.80
C ALA A 92 17.66 -3.90 0.26
N ASP A 93 16.67 -3.45 -0.52
CA ASP A 93 16.85 -3.27 -1.97
C ASP A 93 17.83 -2.12 -2.24
N LEU A 94 18.94 -2.39 -2.93
CA LEU A 94 19.96 -1.40 -3.25
C LEU A 94 19.44 -0.27 -4.16
N ASN A 95 18.37 -0.53 -4.92
CA ASN A 95 17.74 0.42 -5.81
C ASN A 95 16.46 1.04 -5.23
N ARG A 96 16.14 0.78 -3.94
CA ARG A 96 14.93 1.27 -3.26
C ARG A 96 14.65 2.74 -3.53
N ASP A 97 15.65 3.60 -3.34
CA ASP A 97 15.47 5.06 -3.46
C ASP A 97 15.17 5.47 -4.90
N ALA A 98 15.89 4.90 -5.86
CA ALA A 98 15.64 5.14 -7.28
C ALA A 98 14.24 4.67 -7.70
N LEU A 99 13.77 3.54 -7.17
CA LEU A 99 12.42 3.03 -7.42
C LEU A 99 11.34 3.98 -6.87
N LEU A 100 11.49 4.42 -5.62
CA LEU A 100 10.54 5.34 -4.97
C LEU A 100 10.53 6.72 -5.63
N ILE A 101 11.70 7.29 -5.91
CA ILE A 101 11.80 8.58 -6.61
C ILE A 101 11.17 8.48 -8.00
N ARG A 102 11.44 7.40 -8.75
CA ARG A 102 10.82 7.18 -10.07
C ARG A 102 9.30 7.09 -9.99
N ALA A 103 8.75 6.49 -8.93
CA ALA A 103 7.31 6.45 -8.72
C ALA A 103 6.73 7.86 -8.51
N LEU A 104 7.43 8.71 -7.76
CA LEU A 104 7.05 10.11 -7.56
C LEU A 104 7.13 10.98 -8.83
N LEU A 105 7.71 10.48 -9.92
CA LEU A 105 7.82 11.19 -11.20
C LEU A 105 6.84 10.68 -12.27
N LYS A 106 6.15 9.56 -12.04
CA LYS A 106 5.37 8.87 -13.09
C LYS A 106 3.89 8.64 -12.76
N ASP A 107 3.49 8.90 -11.51
CA ASP A 107 2.19 8.60 -10.88
C ASP A 107 1.79 7.10 -10.98
#